data_AF-A0A922YFP1-F1
#
_entry.id   AF-A0A922YFP1-F1
#
_cell.length_a   1.000
_cell.length_b   1.000
_cell.length_c   1.000
_cell.angle_alpha   90.00
_cell.angle_beta   90.00
_cell.angle_gamma   90.00
#
_symmetry.space_group_name_H-M   'P 1'
#
loop_
_entity.id
_entity.type
_entity.pdbx_description
1 polymer ?
#
loop_
_entity_poly.entity_id
_entity_poly.type
_entity_poly.pdbx_seq_one_letter_code
_entity_poly.pdbx_strand_id
1 'polypeptide(L)' 'EKVGLDPAAFGAHSLRSGFLTEAAKAGASLPKMQEVSRQKKVEVLLGYVRDAALFENHAGERFL' A
#
# COMPACT_ATOMS: atom_id res chain seq x y z
N GLU A 1 12.37 20.72 3.99
CA GLU A 1 11.80 20.07 5.18
C GLU A 1 12.00 18.56 5.05
N LYS A 2 12.83 17.94 5.90
CA LYS A 2 12.91 16.47 5.97
C LYS A 2 12.12 16.07 7.21
N VAL A 3 11.01 15.36 7.02
CA VAL A 3 10.32 14.64 8.09
C VAL A 3 11.39 13.88 8.87
N GLY A 4 11.59 14.21 10.15
CA GLY A 4 12.67 13.72 11.02
C GLY A 4 12.54 12.25 11.40
N LEU A 5 12.31 11.40 10.40
CA LEU A 5 12.10 9.97 10.50
C LEU A 5 13.44 9.28 10.32
N ASP A 6 13.80 8.42 11.27
CA ASP A 6 15.01 7.60 11.20
C ASP A 6 14.93 6.69 9.97
N PRO A 7 15.81 6.85 8.96
CA PRO A 7 15.81 5.99 7.78
C PRO A 7 16.03 4.51 8.11
N ALA A 8 16.66 4.19 9.24
CA ALA A 8 16.82 2.82 9.72
C ALA A 8 15.51 2.22 10.25
N ALA A 9 14.58 3.06 10.75
CA ALA A 9 13.24 2.63 11.14
C ALA A 9 12.34 2.31 9.92
N PHE A 10 12.67 2.86 8.75
CA PHE A 10 11.96 2.61 7.48
C PHE A 10 12.86 1.85 6.52
N GLY A 11 13.03 0.55 6.75
CA GLY A 11 13.72 -0.31 5.79
C GLY A 11 13.06 -0.26 4.40
N ALA A 12 13.84 -0.54 3.34
CA ALA A 12 13.36 -0.50 1.94
C ALA A 12 12.10 -1.36 1.70
N HIS A 13 11.91 -2.41 2.50
CA HIS A 13 10.72 -3.26 2.46
C HIS A 13 9.46 -2.54 2.98
N SER A 14 9.58 -1.78 4.07
CA SER A 14 8.50 -0.97 4.64
C SER A 14 8.08 0.16 3.69
N LEU A 15 9.04 0.78 3.00
CA LEU A 15 8.76 1.81 2.00
C LEU A 15 8.02 1.28 0.78
N ARG A 16 8.42 0.10 0.27
CA ARG A 16 7.69 -0.54 -0.84
C ARG A 16 6.28 -0.93 -0.45
N SER A 17 6.12 -1.49 0.75
CA SER A 17 4.82 -1.88 1.30
C SER A 17 3.89 -0.66 1.38
N GLY A 18 4.34 0.40 2.04
CA GLY A 18 3.58 1.64 2.16
C GLY A 18 3.26 2.25 0.79
N PHE A 19 4.23 2.32 -0.13
CA PHE A 19 4.00 2.82 -1.49
C PHE A 19 2.91 2.05 -2.24
N LEU A 20 2.92 0.71 -2.17
CA LEU A 20 1.94 -0.12 -2.87
C LEU A 20 0.54 -0.03 -2.23
N THR A 21 0.46 0.03 -0.90
CA THR A 21 -0.82 0.26 -0.21
C THR A 21 -1.41 1.63 -0.56
N GLU A 22 -0.59 2.68 -0.55
CA GLU A 22 -1.07 4.03 -0.92
C GLU A 22 -1.44 4.13 -2.41
N ALA A 23 -0.70 3.47 -3.30
CA ALA A 23 -1.07 3.38 -4.71
C ALA A 23 -2.43 2.69 -4.90
N ALA A 24 -2.70 1.62 -4.14
CA ALA A 24 -4.00 0.95 -4.16
C ALA A 24 -5.12 1.85 -3.64
N LYS A 25 -4.92 2.56 -2.52
CA LYS A 25 -5.89 3.57 -2.01
C LYS A 25 -6.15 4.69 -3.01
N ALA A 26 -5.15 5.10 -3.77
CA ALA A 26 -5.28 6.10 -4.83
C ALA A 26 -6.00 5.57 -6.09
N GLY A 27 -6.46 4.30 -6.08
CA GLY A 27 -7.17 3.70 -7.21
C GLY A 27 -6.26 3.27 -8.37
N ALA A 28 -4.95 3.10 -8.13
CA ALA A 28 -4.05 2.59 -9.17
C ALA A 28 -4.42 1.16 -9.57
N SER A 29 -4.43 0.89 -10.88
CA SER A 29 -4.71 -0.46 -11.38
C SER A 29 -3.55 -1.42 -11.10
N LEU A 30 -3.85 -2.71 -10.95
CA LEU A 30 -2.83 -3.75 -10.75
C LEU A 30 -1.71 -3.73 -11.81
N PRO A 31 -1.99 -3.57 -13.12
CA PRO A 31 -0.93 -3.44 -14.13
C PRO A 31 -0.02 -2.24 -13.87
N LYS A 32 -0.57 -1.10 -13.45
CA LYS A 32 0.23 0.10 -13.16
C LYS A 32 1.09 -0.07 -11.92
N MET A 33 0.53 -0.67 -10.86
CA MET A 33 1.27 -1.03 -9.66
C MET A 33 2.41 -2.01 -9.98
N GLN A 34 2.17 -2.95 -10.89
CA GLN A 34 3.15 -3.94 -11.33
C GLN A 34 4.29 -3.32 -12.13
N GLU A 35 3.98 -2.41 -13.07
CA GLU A 35 4.97 -1.66 -13.85
C GLU A 35 5.93 -0.88 -12.94
N VAL A 36 5.38 -0.14 -11.97
CA VAL A 36 6.17 0.74 -11.10
C VAL A 36 6.99 -0.03 -10.07
N SER A 37 6.40 -1.05 -9.44
CA SER A 37 7.08 -1.85 -8.41
C SER A 37 7.96 -2.98 -8.96
N ARG A 38 7.79 -3.32 -10.25
CA ARG A 38 8.38 -4.49 -10.93
C ARG A 38 8.10 -5.81 -10.21
N GLN A 39 6.98 -5.90 -9.49
CA GLN A 39 6.55 -7.17 -8.90
C GLN A 39 6.21 -8.17 -10.01
N LYS A 40 6.64 -9.42 -9.84
CA LYS A 40 6.33 -10.49 -10.80
C LYS A 40 4.98 -11.13 -10.53
N LYS A 41 4.59 -11.20 -9.26
CA LYS A 41 3.38 -11.90 -8.81
C LYS A 41 2.27 -10.90 -8.52
N VAL A 42 1.18 -11.00 -9.27
CA VAL A 42 -0.01 -10.16 -9.07
C VAL A 42 -0.67 -10.48 -7.72
N GLU A 43 -0.53 -11.71 -7.23
CA GLU A 43 -1.04 -12.17 -5.94
C GLU A 43 -0.48 -11.34 -4.77
N VAL A 44 0.75 -10.86 -4.89
CA VAL A 44 1.36 -9.98 -3.89
C VAL A 44 0.71 -8.59 -3.92
N LEU A 45 0.42 -8.07 -5.12
CA LEU A 45 -0.24 -6.78 -5.30
C LEU A 45 -1.68 -6.79 -4.78
N LEU A 46 -2.38 -7.92 -4.95
CA LEU A 46 -3.71 -8.12 -4.39
C LEU A 46 -3.75 -8.02 -2.86
N GLY A 47 -2.66 -8.39 -2.16
CA GLY A 47 -2.53 -8.17 -0.72
C GLY A 47 -2.65 -6.70 -0.36
N TYR A 48 -1.89 -5.83 -1.04
CA TYR A 48 -1.92 -4.39 -0.81
C TYR A 48 -3.26 -3.74 -1.14
N VAL A 49 -3.96 -4.24 -2.18
CA VAL A 49 -5.31 -3.78 -2.51
C VAL A 49 -6.30 -4.13 -1.40
N ARG A 50 -6.21 -5.34 -0.83
CA ARG A 50 -7.07 -5.74 0.30
C ARG A 50 -6.76 -4.92 1.55
N ASP A 51 -5.48 -4.69 1.83
CA ASP A 51 -5.06 -3.88 2.99
C ASP A 51 -5.51 -2.42 2.85
N ALA A 52 -5.46 -1.87 1.64
CA ALA A 52 -5.98 -0.53 1.33
C ALA A 52 -7.50 -0.44 1.54
N ALA A 53 -8.25 -1.48 1.14
CA ALA A 53 -9.70 -1.56 1.27
C ALA A 53 -10.17 -2.03 2.66
N LEU A 54 -9.26 -2.36 3.59
CA LEU A 54 -9.61 -2.91 4.91
C LEU A 54 -10.54 -2.01 5.72
N PHE A 55 -10.47 -0.70 5.48
CA PHE A 55 -11.30 0.32 6.13
C PHE A 55 -12.37 0.92 5.21
N GLU A 56 -12.48 0.47 3.96
CA GLU A 56 -13.56 0.92 3.06
C GLU A 56 -14.80 0.05 3.28
N ASN A 57 -15.94 0.67 3.63
CA ASN A 57 -17.21 -0.01 3.89
C ASN A 57 -17.13 -1.08 5.00
N HIS A 58 -16.22 -0.92 5.97
CA HIS A 58 -16.07 -1.89 7.05
C HIS A 58 -17.26 -1.81 8.02
N ALA A 59 -17.70 -2.96 8.55
CA ALA A 59 -18.89 -3.04 9.41
C ALA A 59 -18.83 -2.18 10.70
N GLY A 60 -17.63 -1.70 11.07
CA GLY A 60 -17.41 -0.80 12.20
C GLY A 60 -17.48 0.69 11.86
N GLU A 61 -17.68 1.09 10.60
CA GLU A 61 -17.67 2.49 10.14
C GLU A 61 -18.77 3.34 10.81
N ARG A 62 -19.85 2.71 11.29
CA ARG A 62 -20.90 3.37 12.08
C ARG A 62 -20.72 3.27 13.60
N PHE A 63 -19.72 2.52 14.07
CA PHE A 63 -19.50 2.23 15.49
C PHE A 63 -18.24 2.87 16.08
N LEU A 64 -17.30 3.34 15.24
CA LEU A 64 -16.12 4.13 15.61
C LEU A 64 -16.31 5.60 15.24
#